data_AF-A0A7C5GF67-F1
#
_entry.id   AF-A0A7C5GF67-F1
#
_cell.length_a   1.000
_cell.length_b   1.000
_cell.length_c   1.000
_cell.angle_alpha   90.00
_cell.angle_beta   90.00
_cell.angle_gamma   90.00
#
_symmetry.space_group_name_H-M   'P 1'
#
loop_
_entity.id
_entity.type
_entity.pdbx_description
1 polymer ?
#
loop_
_entity_poly.entity_id
_entity_poly.type
_entity_poly.pdbx_seq_one_letter_code
_entity_poly.pdbx_strand_id
1 'polypeptide(L)' 'MDDDEPIRGNRPHEVGMVLEAMSVDELSERIEVLRREIERLEVEINKKSASRSAAENVFK' A
#
# COMPACT_ATOMS: atom_id res chain seq x y z
N MET A 1 -20.38 17.25 -18.84
CA MET A 1 -18.91 17.16 -18.84
C MET A 1 -18.58 16.65 -17.46
N ASP A 2 -18.47 15.32 -17.34
CA ASP A 2 -18.17 14.64 -16.09
C ASP A 2 -16.65 14.62 -15.93
N ASP A 3 -16.10 15.72 -15.41
CA ASP A 3 -14.70 15.80 -14.95
C ASP A 3 -14.61 15.32 -13.50
N ASP A 4 -15.05 14.08 -13.26
CA ASP A 4 -14.80 13.37 -12.00
C ASP A 4 -13.57 12.47 -12.19
N GLU A 5 -12.50 13.04 -12.76
CA GLU A 5 -11.20 12.38 -12.74
C GLU A 5 -10.70 12.42 -11.30
N PRO A 6 -10.51 11.25 -10.64
CA PRO A 6 -9.92 11.25 -9.32
C PRO A 6 -8.53 11.86 -9.46
N ILE A 7 -8.35 13.04 -8.83
CA ILE A 7 -7.07 13.73 -8.71
C ILE A 7 -6.08 12.64 -8.29
N ARG A 8 -5.22 12.22 -9.21
CA ARG A 8 -4.17 11.24 -8.92
C ARG A 8 -3.20 11.97 -8.02
N GLY A 9 -3.50 11.97 -6.72
CA GLY A 9 -2.66 12.57 -5.70
C GLY A 9 -1.25 12.07 -5.94
N ASN A 10 -0.28 12.99 -5.92
CA ASN A 10 1.13 12.70 -6.14
C ASN A 10 1.48 11.41 -5.41
N ARG A 11 1.69 10.32 -6.16
CA ARG A 11 2.11 9.06 -5.55
C ARG A 11 3.55 9.28 -5.11
N PRO A 12 3.85 9.29 -3.80
CA PRO A 12 5.19 9.58 -3.30
C PRO A 12 6.24 8.57 -3.81
N HIS A 13 5.78 7.41 -4.32
CA HIS A 13 6.62 6.38 -4.91
C HIS A 13 5.87 5.61 -6.02
N GLU A 14 6.61 5.18 -7.05
CA GLU A 14 6.15 4.26 -8.11
C GLU A 14 7.09 3.06 -8.22
N VAL A 15 6.52 1.85 -8.24
CA VAL A 15 7.28 0.60 -8.32
C VAL A 15 7.94 0.48 -9.69
N GLY A 16 9.25 0.23 -9.71
CA GLY A 16 10.03 0.07 -10.94
C GLY A 16 10.52 1.38 -11.56
N MET A 17 10.38 2.52 -10.87
CA MET A 17 10.94 3.80 -11.32
C MET A 17 12.48 3.79 -11.30
N VAL A 18 13.09 4.59 -12.18
CA VAL A 18 14.55 4.74 -12.26
C VAL A 18 15.10 5.41 -11.01
N LEU A 19 16.19 4.84 -10.46
CA LEU A 19 16.79 5.29 -9.19
C LEU A 19 18.11 6.05 -9.38
N GLU A 20 18.69 6.06 -10.58
CA GLU A 20 20.06 6.53 -10.82
C GLU A 20 20.30 8.00 -10.44
N ALA A 21 19.27 8.84 -10.54
CA ALA A 21 19.34 10.26 -10.20
C ALA A 21 18.92 10.59 -8.75
N MET A 22 18.55 9.58 -7.94
CA MET A 22 18.11 9.79 -6.57
C MET A 22 19.28 9.81 -5.59
N SER A 23 19.20 10.69 -4.60
CA SER A 23 20.09 10.73 -3.45
C SER A 23 19.80 9.59 -2.45
N VAL A 24 20.75 9.34 -1.55
CA VAL A 24 20.59 8.33 -0.46
C VAL A 24 19.43 8.67 0.47
N ASP A 25 19.24 9.96 0.77
CA ASP A 25 18.15 10.42 1.64
C ASP A 25 16.79 10.21 0.96
N GLU A 26 16.68 10.54 -0.33
CA GLU A 26 15.48 10.30 -1.13
C GLU A 26 15.11 8.81 -1.26
N LEU A 27 16.11 7.93 -1.33
CA LEU A 27 15.91 6.49 -1.31
C LEU A 27 15.46 6.01 0.06
N SER A 28 16.02 6.56 1.13
CA SER A 28 15.66 6.24 2.51
C SER A 28 14.21 6.62 2.82
N GLU A 29 13.79 7.83 2.46
CA GLU A 29 12.40 8.30 2.62
C GLU A 29 11.41 7.41 1.85
N ARG A 30 11.75 7.02 0.62
CA ARG A 30 10.92 6.11 -0.19
C ARG A 30 10.79 4.73 0.45
N ILE A 31 11.88 4.19 1.00
CA ILE A 31 11.85 2.92 1.72
C ILE A 31 10.92 3.00 2.93
N GLU A 32 10.96 4.10 3.69
CA GLU A 32 10.06 4.27 4.84
C GLU A 32 8.59 4.27 4.44
N VAL A 33 8.24 4.99 3.37
CA VAL A 33 6.87 5.00 2.83
C VAL A 33 6.42 3.60 2.44
N LEU A 34 7.26 2.86 1.71
CA LEU A 34 6.96 1.48 1.29
C LEU A 34 6.81 0.52 2.48
N ARG A 35 7.62 0.67 3.53
CA ARG A 35 7.49 -0.16 4.74
C ARG A 35 6.16 0.07 5.46
N ARG A 36 5.74 1.33 5.61
CA ARG A 36 4.42 1.67 6.18
C ARG A 36 3.29 1.10 5.33
N GLU A 37 3.45 1.12 4.02
CA GLU A 37 2.49 0.53 3.09
C GLU A 37 2.36 -0.98 3.28
N ILE A 38 3.50 -1.69 3.39
CA ILE A 38 3.54 -3.13 3.67
C ILE A 38 2.81 -3.44 4.98
N GLU A 39 3.12 -2.73 6.06
CA GLU A 39 2.48 -2.92 7.36
C GLU A 39 0.96 -2.74 7.27
N ARG A 40 0.49 -1.71 6.55
CA ARG A 40 -0.96 -1.49 6.34
C ARG A 40 -1.60 -2.69 5.64
N LEU A 41 -0.95 -3.23 4.61
CA LEU A 41 -1.47 -4.38 3.86
C LEU A 41 -1.49 -5.65 4.72
N GLU A 42 -0.45 -5.90 5.50
CA GLU A 42 -0.38 -7.02 6.44
C GLU A 42 -1.51 -6.95 7.49
N VAL A 43 -1.77 -5.77 8.03
CA VAL A 43 -2.90 -5.54 8.97
C VAL A 43 -4.24 -5.88 8.30
N GLU A 44 -4.47 -5.44 7.07
CA GLU A 44 -5.73 -5.73 6.35
C GLU A 44 -5.85 -7.21 5.97
N ILE A 45 -4.76 -7.87 5.59
CA ILE A 45 -4.72 -9.32 5.37
C ILE A 45 -5.14 -10.06 6.64
N ASN A 46 -4.59 -9.68 7.79
CA ASN A 46 -4.91 -10.30 9.07
C ASN A 46 -6.39 -10.11 9.44
N LYS A 47 -6.93 -8.90 9.29
CA LYS A 47 -8.36 -8.62 9.52
C LYS A 47 -9.27 -9.47 8.63
N LYS A 48 -8.99 -9.52 7.32
CA LYS A 48 -9.79 -10.29 6.35
C LYS A 48 -9.69 -11.80 6.60
N SER A 49 -8.51 -12.28 6.97
CA SER A 49 -8.29 -13.71 7.27
C SER A 49 -9.03 -14.12 8.55
N ALA A 50 -8.95 -13.31 9.61
CA ALA A 50 -9.70 -13.54 10.84
C ALA A 50 -11.22 -13.54 10.60
N SER A 51 -11.71 -12.60 9.77
CA SER A 51 -13.11 -12.57 9.36
C SER A 51 -13.54 -13.81 8.58
N ARG A 52 -12.68 -14.34 7.70
CA ARG A 52 -12.98 -15.57 6.94
C ARG A 52 -13.04 -16.79 7.85
N SER A 53 -12.06 -16.96 8.74
CA SER A 53 -12.05 -18.09 9.68
C SER A 53 -13.21 -18.05 10.68
N ALA A 54 -13.62 -16.85 11.11
CA ALA A 54 -14.82 -16.69 11.95
C ALA A 54 -16.10 -17.11 11.21
N ALA A 55 -16.22 -16.77 9.92
CA ALA A 55 -17.37 -17.18 9.11
C ALA A 55 -17.39 -18.71 8.89
N GLU A 56 -16.26 -19.33 8.56
CA GLU A 56 -16.18 -20.78 8.31
C GLU A 56 -16.57 -21.62 9.54
N ASN A 57 -16.30 -21.13 10.76
CA ASN A 57 -16.70 -21.81 12.00
C ASN A 57 -18.19 -21.68 12.35
N VAL A 58 -18.92 -20.71 11.76
CA VAL A 58 -20.36 -20.52 12.00
C VAL A 58 -21.20 -21.41 11.06
N PHE A 59 -20.64 -21.79 9.91
CA PHE A 59 -21.32 -22.62 8.91
C PHE A 59 -21.02 -24.13 9.03
N LYS A 60 -20.35 -24.57 10.09
CA LYS A 60 -19.99 -25.98 10.35
C LYS A 60 -20.62 -26.48 11.64
#